data_AF-A0A7C8CY41-F1
#
_entry.id   AF-A0A7C8CY41-F1
#
_cell.length_a   1.000
_cell.length_b   1.000
_cell.length_c   1.000
_cell.angle_alpha   90.00
_cell.angle_beta   90.00
_cell.angle_gamma   90.00
#
_symmetry.space_group_name_H-M   'P 1'
#
loop_
_entity.id
_entity.type
_entity.pdbx_description
1 polymer ?
#
loop_
_entity_poly.entity_id
_entity_poly.type
_entity_poly.pdbx_seq_one_letter_code
_entity_poly.pdbx_strand_id
1 'polypeptide(L)'
;LETDTRVDMLSTPRIQTSHAEQAQLFIGEERPVISGTFSDISGGQTANIQMKQIGITLEILPFINDEGLVVMDIYQVREDGACKG
;
A
#
# COMPACT_ATOMS: atom_id res chain seq x y z
N LEU A 1 10.79 -10.74 -27.51
CA LEU A 1 10.27 -11.47 -26.34
C LEU A 1 9.43 -10.47 -25.56
N GLU A 2 8.12 -10.69 -25.45
CA GLU A 2 7.27 -9.99 -24.47
C GLU A 2 7.36 -10.76 -23.16
N THR A 3 7.79 -10.09 -22.10
CA THR A 3 7.77 -10.63 -20.74
C THR A 3 6.46 -10.16 -20.10
N ASP A 4 5.40 -10.97 -20.17
CA ASP A 4 4.17 -10.74 -19.41
C ASP A 4 4.42 -11.11 -17.95
N THR A 5 4.99 -10.19 -17.17
CA THR A 5 5.15 -10.34 -15.72
C THR A 5 3.87 -9.92 -15.02
N ARG A 6 2.80 -10.69 -15.19
CA ARG A 6 1.58 -10.56 -14.38
C ARG A 6 1.86 -11.19 -13.01
N VAL A 7 2.17 -10.35 -12.02
CA VAL A 7 2.29 -10.79 -10.61
C VAL A 7 0.90 -10.70 -9.98
N ASP A 8 0.19 -11.83 -9.91
CA ASP A 8 -1.08 -11.91 -9.19
C ASP A 8 -0.81 -12.02 -7.69
N MET A 9 -0.77 -10.87 -7.01
CA MET A 9 -0.72 -10.82 -5.55
C MET A 9 -2.10 -11.13 -4.96
N LEU A 10 -2.34 -12.41 -4.67
CA LEU A 10 -3.54 -12.88 -3.95
C LEU A 10 -3.28 -12.87 -2.44
N SER A 11 -3.39 -11.70 -1.83
CA SER A 11 -3.32 -11.55 -0.38
C SER A 11 -4.70 -11.75 0.22
N THR A 12 -4.84 -12.65 1.21
CA THR A 12 -6.01 -12.70 2.10
C THR A 12 -5.62 -12.12 3.46
N PRO A 13 -5.53 -10.78 3.60
CA PRO A 13 -5.19 -10.16 4.88
C PRO A 13 -6.24 -10.51 5.95
N ARG A 14 -5.79 -10.63 7.20
CA ARG A 14 -6.66 -10.84 8.37
C ARG A 14 -6.29 -9.84 9.45
N ILE A 15 -7.31 -9.19 10.00
CA ILE A 15 -7.20 -8.23 11.08
C ILE A 15 -8.29 -8.54 12.12
N GLN A 16 -7.98 -8.37 13.40
CA GLN A 16 -8.91 -8.55 14.51
C GLN A 16 -8.99 -7.24 15.31
N THR A 17 -10.20 -6.82 15.63
CA THR A 17 -10.48 -5.61 16.42
C THR A 17 -11.76 -5.81 17.23
N SER A 18 -12.01 -4.93 18.20
CA SER A 18 -13.21 -4.97 19.03
C SER A 18 -14.39 -4.23 18.38
N HIS A 19 -15.58 -4.39 18.95
CA HIS A 19 -16.76 -3.60 18.57
C HIS A 19 -16.45 -2.10 18.61
N ALA A 20 -16.82 -1.36 17.55
CA ALA A 20 -16.63 0.09 17.42
C ALA A 20 -15.17 0.56 17.58
N GLU A 21 -14.20 -0.33 17.38
CA GLU A 21 -12.79 0.00 17.45
C GLU A 21 -12.17 -0.05 16.04
N GLN A 22 -11.68 1.10 15.57
CA GLN A 22 -11.00 1.19 14.28
C GLN A 22 -9.70 0.40 14.32
N ALA A 23 -9.44 -0.37 13.26
CA ALA A 23 -8.18 -1.07 13.12
C ALA A 23 -7.61 -0.92 11.71
N GLN A 24 -6.28 -0.89 11.64
CA GLN A 24 -5.52 -0.75 10.41
C GLN A 24 -4.46 -1.85 10.33
N LEU A 25 -4.31 -2.43 9.14
CA LEU A 25 -3.29 -3.40 8.79
C LEU A 25 -2.57 -2.91 7.53
N PHE A 26 -1.27 -2.70 7.63
CA PHE A 26 -0.39 -2.47 6.49
C PHE A 26 0.47 -3.70 6.23
N ILE A 27 0.49 -4.17 4.98
CA ILE A 27 1.36 -5.24 4.51
C ILE A 27 2.11 -4.71 3.30
N GLY A 28 3.41 -4.49 3.43
CA GLY A 28 4.21 -3.91 2.36
C GLY A 28 5.64 -3.62 2.77
N GLU A 29 6.34 -2.92 1.87
CA GLU A 29 7.69 -2.44 2.05
C GLU A 29 7.82 -0.98 1.60
N GLU A 30 8.84 -0.29 2.09
CA GLU A 30 9.21 1.03 1.57
C GLU A 30 10.32 0.86 0.53
N ARG A 31 10.10 1.39 -0.68
CA ARG A 31 11.14 1.41 -1.72
C ARG A 31 11.53 2.83 -2.10
N PRO A 32 12.83 3.07 -2.37
CA PRO A 32 13.29 4.33 -2.91
C PRO A 32 12.76 4.54 -4.33
N VAL A 33 12.18 5.70 -4.58
CA VAL A 33 11.75 6.18 -5.90
C VAL A 33 12.45 7.51 -6.20
N ILE A 34 12.89 7.68 -7.46
CA ILE A 34 13.46 8.95 -7.91
C ILE A 34 12.31 9.93 -8.10
N SER A 35 12.24 10.97 -7.27
CA SER A 35 11.19 12.00 -7.33
C SER A 35 11.56 13.15 -8.26
N GLY A 36 12.84 13.29 -8.62
CA GLY A 36 13.34 14.29 -9.55
C GLY A 36 14.86 14.25 -9.70
N THR A 37 15.38 14.96 -10.69
CA THR A 37 16.82 15.15 -10.91
C THR A 37 17.13 16.62 -11.06
N PHE A 38 18.13 17.12 -10.35
CA PHE A 38 18.61 18.50 -10.48
C PHE A 38 19.96 18.51 -11.19
N SER A 39 20.09 19.44 -12.13
CA SER A 39 21.34 19.76 -12.81
C SER A 39 22.00 20.94 -12.13
N ASP A 40 23.26 20.81 -11.71
CA ASP A 40 24.05 21.95 -11.27
C ASP A 40 24.67 22.70 -12.47
N ILE A 41 25.13 23.93 -12.21
CA ILE A 41 25.74 24.81 -13.22
C ILE A 41 27.05 24.24 -13.81
N SER A 42 27.68 23.27 -13.14
CA SER A 42 28.89 22.58 -13.61
C SER A 42 28.59 21.34 -14.45
N GLY A 43 27.32 20.98 -14.64
CA GLY A 43 26.88 19.80 -15.38
C GLY A 43 26.73 18.53 -14.53
N GLY A 44 26.85 18.62 -13.20
CA GLY A 44 26.58 17.52 -12.29
C GLY A 44 25.09 17.26 -12.13
N GLN A 45 24.68 15.99 -12.22
CA GLN A 45 23.29 15.57 -11.99
C GLN A 45 23.14 14.95 -10.60
N THR A 46 22.24 15.47 -9.78
CA THR A 46 21.88 14.90 -8.48
C THR A 46 20.43 14.40 -8.52
N ALA A 47 20.21 13.14 -8.17
CA ALA A 47 18.87 12.57 -8.04
C ALA A 47 18.29 12.83 -6.65
N ASN A 48 17.04 13.26 -6.58
CA ASN A 48 16.26 13.26 -5.35
C ASN A 48 15.57 11.91 -5.20
N ILE A 49 15.81 11.26 -4.06
CA ILE A 49 15.25 9.95 -3.73
C ILE A 49 14.22 10.17 -2.62
N GLN A 50 13.01 9.66 -2.82
CA GLN A 50 11.94 9.62 -1.81
C GLN A 50 11.56 8.18 -1.52
N MET A 51 11.24 7.86 -0.27
CA MET A 51 10.74 6.55 0.11
C MET A 51 9.25 6.50 -0.20
N LYS A 52 8.84 5.52 -1.01
CA LYS A 52 7.42 5.26 -1.30
C LYS A 52 7.01 3.93 -0.68
N GLN A 53 5.89 3.93 0.03
CA GLN A 53 5.26 2.70 0.51
C GLN A 53 4.65 1.93 -0.67
N ILE A 54 4.85 0.63 -0.68
CA ILE A 54 4.30 -0.29 -1.69
C ILE A 54 3.69 -1.44 -0.91
N GLY A 55 2.40 -1.67 -1.09
CA GLY A 55 1.70 -2.67 -0.27
C GLY A 55 0.20 -2.54 -0.29
N ILE A 56 -0.41 -3.21 0.69
CA ILE A 56 -1.85 -3.21 0.91
C ILE A 56 -2.11 -2.58 2.27
N THR A 57 -3.02 -1.61 2.29
CA THR A 57 -3.59 -1.05 3.51
C THR A 57 -5.03 -1.53 3.62
N LEU A 58 -5.39 -2.12 4.76
CA LEU A 58 -6.75 -2.49 5.11
C LEU A 58 -7.14 -1.74 6.38
N GLU A 59 -8.20 -0.94 6.28
CA GLU A 59 -8.82 -0.21 7.39
C GLU A 59 -10.24 -0.71 7.57
N ILE A 60 -10.59 -1.01 8.82
CA ILE A 60 -11.92 -1.49 9.17
C ILE A 60 -12.47 -0.78 10.39
N LEU A 61 -13.79 -0.62 10.42
CA LEU A 61 -14.56 -0.25 11.59
C LEU A 61 -15.79 -1.16 11.71
N PRO A 62 -15.79 -2.14 12.61
CA PRO A 62 -16.94 -3.01 12.79
C PRO A 62 -17.96 -2.42 13.76
N PHE A 63 -19.23 -2.70 13.47
CA PHE A 63 -20.37 -2.49 14.34
C PHE A 63 -21.11 -3.83 14.50
N ILE A 64 -21.29 -4.26 15.74
CA ILE A 64 -22.01 -5.50 16.08
C ILE A 64 -23.34 -5.09 16.68
N ASN A 65 -24.45 -5.51 16.07
CA ASN A 65 -25.78 -5.22 16.59
C ASN A 65 -26.21 -6.21 17.69
N ASP A 66 -27.34 -5.95 18.34
CA ASP A 66 -27.85 -6.78 19.44
C ASP A 66 -28.24 -8.21 19.01
N GLU A 67 -28.44 -8.44 17.71
CA GLU A 67 -28.70 -9.76 17.12
C GLU A 67 -27.40 -10.53 16.82
N GLY A 68 -26.23 -9.92 17.04
CA GLY A 68 -24.92 -10.49 16.75
C GLY A 68 -24.48 -10.37 15.29
N LEU A 69 -25.20 -9.61 14.46
CA LEU A 69 -24.81 -9.32 13.09
C LEU A 69 -23.71 -8.26 13.07
N VAL A 70 -22.79 -8.42 12.13
CA VAL A 70 -21.66 -7.51 11.93
C VAL A 70 -21.90 -6.69 10.67
N VAL A 71 -21.93 -5.36 10.84
CA VAL A 71 -21.78 -4.39 9.77
C VAL A 71 -20.36 -3.84 9.87
N MET A 72 -19.70 -3.62 8.73
CA MET A 72 -18.31 -3.15 8.73
C MET A 72 -18.12 -2.12 7.65
N ASP A 73 -17.55 -0.97 8.02
CA ASP A 73 -16.96 -0.06 7.06
C ASP A 73 -15.56 -0.58 6.72
N ILE A 74 -15.32 -0.83 5.43
CA ILE A 74 -14.08 -1.42 4.94
C ILE A 74 -13.47 -0.48 3.90
N TYR A 75 -12.23 -0.09 4.13
CA TYR A 75 -11.43 0.65 3.18
C TYR A 75 -10.15 -0.12 2.88
N GLN A 76 -9.92 -0.42 1.61
CA GLN A 76 -8.73 -1.15 1.17
C GLN A 76 -8.05 -0.41 0.03
N VAL A 77 -6.74 -0.18 0.18
CA VAL A 77 -5.89 0.41 -0.85
C VAL A 77 -4.80 -0.59 -1.22
N ARG A 78 -4.51 -0.69 -2.51
CA ARG A 78 -3.36 -1.41 -3.05
C ARG A 78 -2.46 -0.40 -3.77
N GLU A 79 -1.23 -0.26 -3.30
CA GLU A 79 -0.17 0.43 -4.00
C GLU A 79 0.74 -0.60 -4.68
N ASP A 80 0.62 -0.68 -6.00
CA ASP A 80 1.48 -1.54 -6.80
C ASP A 80 2.85 -0.86 -7.02
N GLY A 81 3.90 -1.61 -6.70
CA GLY A 81 5.26 -1.22 -7.06
C GLY A 81 5.39 -1.32 -8.56
N ALA A 82 5.75 -0.23 -9.23
CA ALA A 82 6.04 -0.28 -10.66
C ALA A 82 7.17 -1.29 -10.91
N CYS A 83 6.81 -2.48 -11.40
CA CYS A 83 7.73 -3.39 -12.07
C CYS A 83 8.18 -2.67 -13.34
N LYS A 84 9.31 -1.96 -13.28
CA LYS A 84 10.02 -1.61 -14.50
C LYS A 84 10.64 -2.89 -15.04
N GLY A 85 9.99 -3.44 -16.07
CA GLY A 85 10.58 -4.45 -16.96
C GLY A 85 11.72 -3.86 -17.78
#